data_AF-A0A1T4M680-F1
#
_entry.id   AF-A0A1T4M680-F1
#
_cell.length_a   1.000
_cell.length_b   1.000
_cell.length_c   1.000
_cell.angle_alpha   90.00
_cell.angle_beta   90.00
_cell.angle_gamma   90.00
#
_symmetry.space_group_name_H-M   'P 1'
#
loop_
_entity.id
_entity.type
_entity.pdbx_description
1 polymer ?
#
loop_
_entity_poly.entity_id
_entity_poly.type
_entity_poly.pdbx_seq_one_letter_code
_entity_poly.pdbx_strand_id
1 'polypeptide(L)'
;MLFQNVQNYYEKLVFDELVKRGFMLGYEEGYVEDIACIALNNLPCQYIRFEVDMGFFLSSEDYQLMRSQVSQALDEAILFINEKIKQPRIEHE
;
A
#
# COMPACT_ATOMS: atom_id res chain seq x y z
N MET A 1 13.12 -1.43 -21.12
CA MET A 1 13.97 -1.30 -19.91
C MET A 1 14.02 -2.63 -19.17
N LEU A 2 15.12 -2.97 -18.49
CA LEU A 2 15.34 -4.29 -17.87
C LEU A 2 14.27 -4.68 -16.81
N PHE A 3 13.66 -3.69 -16.14
CA PHE A 3 12.77 -3.90 -15.00
C PHE A 3 11.30 -3.53 -15.24
N GLN A 4 10.85 -3.38 -16.50
CA GLN A 4 9.46 -2.96 -16.78
C GLN A 4 8.38 -3.90 -16.24
N ASN A 5 8.76 -5.15 -15.97
CA ASN A 5 7.84 -6.16 -15.45
C ASN A 5 8.20 -6.58 -14.01
N VAL A 6 9.02 -5.80 -13.29
CA VAL A 6 9.38 -6.07 -11.90
C VAL A 6 8.65 -5.08 -11.01
N GLN A 7 7.85 -5.58 -10.07
CA GLN A 7 7.00 -4.79 -9.19
C GLN A 7 7.04 -5.34 -7.77
N ASN A 8 6.79 -4.48 -6.76
CA ASN A 8 6.65 -4.95 -5.39
C ASN A 8 5.26 -5.59 -5.23
N TYR A 9 5.21 -6.85 -4.79
CA TYR A 9 3.97 -7.58 -4.61
C TYR A 9 3.00 -6.90 -3.62
N TYR A 10 3.52 -6.16 -2.65
CA TYR A 10 2.69 -5.37 -1.73
C TYR A 10 1.90 -4.26 -2.42
N GLU A 11 2.33 -3.75 -3.59
CA GLU A 11 1.55 -2.76 -4.37
C GLU A 11 0.16 -3.30 -4.71
N LYS A 12 0.09 -4.57 -5.13
CA LYS A 12 -1.17 -5.25 -5.41
C LYS A 12 -2.03 -5.40 -4.15
N LEU A 13 -1.43 -5.85 -3.05
CA LEU A 13 -2.18 -6.08 -1.81
C LEU A 13 -2.74 -4.78 -1.22
N VAL A 14 -1.95 -3.71 -1.29
CA VAL A 14 -2.37 -2.35 -0.89
C VAL A 14 -3.51 -1.88 -1.78
N PHE A 15 -3.40 -2.03 -3.09
CA PHE A 15 -4.46 -1.67 -4.03
C PHE A 15 -5.76 -2.44 -3.73
N ASP A 16 -5.69 -3.76 -3.61
CA ASP A 16 -6.85 -4.62 -3.33
C ASP A 16 -7.55 -4.21 -2.02
N GLU A 17 -6.79 -3.91 -0.97
CA GLU A 17 -7.35 -3.50 0.32
C GLU A 17 -7.95 -2.08 0.26
N LEU A 18 -7.34 -1.15 -0.48
CA LEU A 18 -7.90 0.19 -0.74
C LEU A 18 -9.24 0.10 -1.51
N VAL A 19 -9.31 -0.74 -2.54
CA VAL A 19 -10.56 -1.02 -3.28
C VAL A 19 -11.62 -1.56 -2.33
N LYS A 20 -11.27 -2.57 -1.53
CA LYS A 20 -12.18 -3.21 -0.57
C LYS A 20 -12.71 -2.23 0.48
N ARG A 21 -11.89 -1.26 0.90
CA ARG A 21 -12.26 -0.21 1.85
C ARG A 21 -13.02 0.97 1.21
N GLY A 22 -13.20 0.96 -0.12
CA GLY A 22 -14.00 1.96 -0.83
C GLY A 22 -13.24 3.24 -1.21
N PHE A 23 -11.90 3.24 -1.15
CA PHE A 23 -11.10 4.44 -1.47
C PHE A 23 -11.15 4.84 -2.96
N MET A 24 -11.64 3.96 -3.83
CA MET A 24 -11.78 4.27 -5.27
C MET A 24 -12.99 5.15 -5.59
N LEU A 25 -13.88 5.41 -4.61
CA LEU A 25 -15.10 6.17 -4.82
C LEU A 25 -15.21 7.27 -3.76
N GLY A 26 -15.19 8.53 -4.21
CA GLY A 26 -15.48 9.69 -3.36
C GLY A 26 -14.28 10.26 -2.59
N TYR A 27 -13.09 9.70 -2.76
CA TYR A 27 -11.84 10.28 -2.25
C TYR A 27 -11.06 10.96 -3.38
N GLU A 28 -10.32 12.01 -3.02
CA GLU A 28 -9.39 12.67 -3.94
C GLU A 28 -8.20 11.74 -4.25
N GLU A 29 -7.78 11.69 -5.51
CA GLU A 29 -6.70 10.82 -5.98
C GLU A 29 -5.41 11.03 -5.18
N GLY A 30 -4.98 12.28 -5.00
CA GLY A 30 -3.77 12.60 -4.24
C GLY A 30 -3.81 12.14 -2.77
N TYR A 31 -4.99 12.15 -2.14
CA TYR A 31 -5.15 11.62 -0.77
C TYR A 31 -4.93 10.11 -0.72
N VAL A 32 -5.46 9.38 -1.70
CA VAL A 32 -5.31 7.92 -1.80
C VAL A 32 -3.86 7.55 -2.15
N GLU A 33 -3.23 8.32 -3.04
CA GLU A 33 -1.81 8.16 -3.40
C GLU A 33 -0.89 8.38 -2.20
N ASP A 34 -1.12 9.43 -1.40
CA ASP A 34 -0.37 9.69 -0.17
C ASP A 34 -0.50 8.51 0.81
N ILE A 35 -1.72 7.99 1.02
CA ILE A 35 -1.95 6.81 1.88
C ILE A 35 -1.16 5.61 1.36
N ALA A 36 -1.29 5.30 0.07
CA ALA A 36 -0.62 4.16 -0.55
C ALA A 36 0.90 4.27 -0.43
N CYS A 37 1.46 5.46 -0.69
CA CYS A 37 2.90 5.72 -0.58
C CYS A 37 3.42 5.48 0.85
N ILE A 38 2.73 6.01 1.85
CA ILE A 38 3.14 5.83 3.26
C ILE A 38 3.01 4.37 3.69
N ALA A 39 1.90 3.71 3.34
CA ALA A 39 1.70 2.30 3.66
C ALA A 39 2.79 1.42 3.02
N LEU A 40 3.10 1.62 1.74
CA LEU A 40 4.14 0.86 1.03
C LEU A 40 5.53 1.03 1.63
N ASN A 41 5.87 2.24 2.09
CA ASN A 41 7.15 2.50 2.75
C ASN A 41 7.29 1.83 4.13
N ASN A 42 6.17 1.45 4.76
CA ASN A 42 6.15 0.74 6.04
C ASN A 42 6.03 -0.79 5.89
N LEU A 43 5.94 -1.28 4.66
CA LEU A 43 5.85 -2.72 4.35
C LEU A 43 7.20 -3.25 3.85
N PRO A 44 7.51 -4.53 4.07
CA PRO A 44 8.74 -5.11 3.55
C PRO A 44 8.71 -5.13 2.02
N CYS A 45 9.88 -4.94 1.39
CA CYS A 45 9.97 -5.02 -0.06
C CYS A 45 9.94 -6.48 -0.54
N GLN A 46 9.05 -6.80 -1.49
CA GLN A 46 8.99 -8.12 -2.11
C GLN A 46 8.77 -8.01 -3.62
N TYR A 47 9.87 -7.92 -4.36
CA TYR A 47 9.81 -7.76 -5.80
C TYR A 47 9.59 -9.07 -6.54
N ILE A 48 8.68 -9.05 -7.50
CA ILE A 48 8.29 -10.18 -8.32
C ILE A 48 8.29 -9.80 -9.79
N ARG A 49 8.50 -10.78 -10.67
CA ARG A 49 8.38 -10.60 -12.12
C ARG A 49 7.01 -11.04 -12.62
N PHE A 50 6.50 -12.16 -12.11
CA PHE A 50 5.17 -12.64 -12.44
C PHE A 50 4.42 -13.04 -11.17
N GLU A 51 3.13 -12.71 -11.10
CA GLU A 51 2.29 -13.05 -9.94
C GLU A 51 2.19 -14.57 -9.72
N VAL A 52 2.28 -15.36 -10.80
CA VAL A 52 2.28 -16.81 -10.71
C VAL A 52 3.46 -17.34 -9.88
N ASP A 53 4.57 -16.61 -9.82
CA ASP A 53 5.73 -17.00 -9.00
C ASP A 53 5.32 -17.05 -7.52
N MET A 54 4.51 -16.10 -7.05
CA MET A 54 4.07 -16.05 -5.66
C MET A 54 3.14 -17.20 -5.27
N GLY A 55 2.30 -17.67 -6.19
CA GLY A 55 1.41 -18.81 -5.92
C GLY A 55 2.15 -20.11 -5.63
N PHE A 56 3.39 -20.25 -6.10
CA PHE A 56 4.24 -21.43 -5.82
C PHE A 56 5.00 -21.32 -4.50
N PHE A 57 5.35 -20.11 -4.05
CA PHE A 57 6.19 -19.89 -2.88
C PHE A 57 5.43 -19.47 -1.62
N LEU A 58 4.23 -18.90 -1.75
CA LEU A 58 3.49 -18.32 -0.63
C LEU A 58 2.50 -19.33 -0.05
N SER A 59 2.67 -19.68 1.23
CA SER A 59 1.66 -20.47 1.93
C SER A 59 0.39 -19.64 2.18
N SER A 60 -0.73 -20.31 2.46
CA SER A 60 -1.95 -19.60 2.84
C SER A 60 -1.77 -18.77 4.12
N GLU A 61 -0.94 -19.25 5.05
CA GLU A 61 -0.66 -18.55 6.31
C GLU A 61 0.16 -17.27 6.07
N ASP A 62 1.22 -17.36 5.26
CA ASP A 62 2.03 -16.20 4.88
C ASP A 62 1.18 -15.14 4.19
N TYR A 63 0.28 -15.57 3.31
CA TYR A 63 -0.62 -14.65 2.62
C TYR A 63 -1.56 -13.91 3.58
N GLN A 64 -2.12 -14.60 4.58
CA GLN A 64 -2.95 -13.95 5.60
C GLN A 64 -2.13 -12.97 6.45
N LEU A 65 -0.90 -13.34 6.81
CA LEU A 65 0.00 -12.45 7.54
C LEU A 65 0.29 -11.18 6.73
N MET A 66 0.62 -11.31 5.44
CA MET A 66 0.84 -10.19 4.55
C MET A 66 -0.37 -9.26 4.45
N ARG A 67 -1.59 -9.82 4.32
CA ARG A 67 -2.81 -9.01 4.33
C ARG A 67 -3.01 -8.28 5.66
N SER A 68 -2.72 -8.93 6.78
CA SER A 68 -2.81 -8.31 8.10
C SER A 68 -1.83 -7.13 8.23
N GLN A 69 -0.60 -7.29 7.74
CA GLN A 69 0.40 -6.22 7.72
C GLN A 69 -0.05 -5.04 6.85
N VAL A 70 -0.60 -5.32 5.66
CA VAL A 70 -1.14 -4.28 4.77
C VAL A 70 -2.27 -3.51 5.45
N SER A 71 -3.21 -4.23 6.09
CA SER A 71 -4.31 -3.60 6.82
C SER A 71 -3.79 -2.64 7.90
N GLN A 72 -2.82 -3.10 8.70
CA GLN A 72 -2.23 -2.29 9.75
C GLN A 72 -1.49 -1.07 9.18
N ALA A 73 -0.65 -1.26 8.15
CA ALA A 73 0.10 -0.16 7.53
C ALA A 73 -0.83 0.91 6.93
N LEU A 74 -1.96 0.50 6.35
CA LEU A 74 -2.99 1.42 5.86
C LEU A 74 -3.67 2.18 7.00
N ASP A 75 -4.00 1.53 8.11
CA ASP A 75 -4.61 2.19 9.26
C ASP A 75 -3.68 3.27 9.83
N GLU A 76 -2.40 2.95 9.97
CA GLU A 76 -1.36 3.88 10.43
C GLU A 76 -1.18 5.06 9.44
N ALA A 77 -1.16 4.78 8.13
CA ALA A 77 -1.03 5.80 7.09
C ALA A 77 -2.23 6.77 7.08
N ILE A 78 -3.45 6.25 7.19
CA ILE A 78 -4.68 7.04 7.24
C ILE A 78 -4.67 7.96 8.47
N LEU A 79 -4.29 7.43 9.64
CA LEU A 79 -4.17 8.23 10.86
C LEU A 79 -3.17 9.36 10.68
N PHE A 80 -1.98 9.06 10.18
CA PHE A 80 -0.92 10.04 9.95
C PHE A 80 -1.34 11.16 9.00
N ILE A 81 -1.97 10.83 7.87
CA ILE A 81 -2.40 11.84 6.89
C ILE A 81 -3.54 12.68 7.47
N ASN A 82 -4.51 12.07 8.16
CA ASN A 82 -5.60 12.79 8.78
C ASN A 82 -5.12 13.74 9.89
N GLU A 83 -4.04 13.40 10.60
CA GLU A 83 -3.38 14.31 11.55
C GLU A 83 -2.66 15.45 10.84
N LYS A 84 -1.96 15.15 9.73
CA LYS A 84 -1.28 16.19 8.93
C LYS A 84 -2.22 17.15 8.21
N ILE A 85 -3.39 16.70 7.75
CA ILE A 85 -4.39 17.59 7.14
C ILE A 85 -4.95 18.57 8.18
N LYS A 86 -5.04 18.16 9.46
CA LYS A 86 -5.50 19.04 10.55
C LYS A 86 -4.47 20.09 10.95
N GLN A 87 -3.19 19.88 10.65
CA GLN A 87 -2.13 20.85 10.90
C GLN A 87 -1.87 21.63 9.61
N PRO A 88 -2.06 22.96 9.55
CA PRO A 88 -1.71 23.72 8.35
C PRO A 88 -0.23 23.48 8.04
N ARG A 89 0.08 23.09 6.79
CA ARG A 89 1.45 23.03 6.28
C ARG A 89 2.07 24.42 6.47
N ILE A 90 2.90 24.59 7.48
CA ILE A 90 3.88 25.67 7.50
C ILE A 90 4.96 25.21 6.53
N GLU A 91 4.80 25.60 5.26
CA GLU A 91 5.84 25.42 4.24
C GLU A 91 7.07 26.20 4.71
N HIS A 92 8.07 25.48 5.20
CA HIS A 92 9.41 26.02 5.33
C HIS A 92 10.13 25.75 4.01
N GLU A 93 10.18 26.83 3.22
CA GLU A 93 10.97 26.99 1.99
C GLU A 93 12.49 26.86 2.27
#